data_AF-A0A520QMC6-F1
#
_entry.id   AF-A0A520QMC6-F1
#
_cell.length_a   1.000
_cell.length_b   1.000
_cell.length_c   1.000
_cell.angle_alpha   90.00
_cell.angle_beta   90.00
_cell.angle_gamma   90.00
#
_symmetry.space_group_name_H-M   'P 1'
#
loop_
_entity.id
_entity.type
_entity.pdbx_description
1 polymer ?
#
loop_
_entity_poly.entity_id
_entity_poly.type
_entity_poly.pdbx_seq_one_letter_code
_entity_poly.pdbx_strand_id
1 'polypeptide(L)' 'MKLDKIIYLATFLLTLGASLAEQRPNILFIYTDDQSHRTVSCYDEAYPWVKTPNIDALAAKGVRFTHAYIGTWCMPSR' A
#
# COMPACT_ATOMS: atom_id res chain seq x y z
N MET A 1 3.95 -40.93 30.47
CA MET A 1 2.73 -40.11 30.56
C MET A 1 2.97 -38.61 30.80
N LYS A 2 3.81 -38.18 31.76
CA LYS A 2 4.08 -36.73 31.98
C LYS A 2 5.04 -36.13 30.95
N LEU A 3 6.08 -36.88 30.58
CA LEU A 3 7.09 -36.43 29.61
C LEU A 3 6.53 -36.33 28.18
N ASP A 4 5.72 -37.30 27.78
CA ASP A 4 5.08 -37.35 26.46
C ASP A 4 4.19 -36.12 26.23
N LYS A 5 3.41 -35.72 27.26
CA LYS A 5 2.56 -34.51 27.19
C LYS A 5 3.37 -33.23 27.03
N ILE A 6 4.55 -33.14 27.66
CA ILE A 6 5.44 -31.97 27.52
C ILE A 6 6.02 -31.92 26.11
N ILE A 7 6.42 -33.06 25.55
CA ILE A 7 6.90 -33.15 24.17
C ILE A 7 5.80 -32.74 23.21
N TYR A 8 4.59 -33.30 23.33
CA TYR A 8 3.45 -32.92 22.48
C TYR A 8 3.09 -31.43 22.59
N LEU A 9 3.13 -30.86 23.80
CA LEU A 9 2.85 -29.44 24.02
C LEU A 9 3.95 -28.55 23.40
N ALA A 10 5.22 -28.92 23.55
CA ALA A 10 6.34 -28.22 22.95
C ALA A 10 6.30 -28.29 21.41
N THR A 11 5.98 -29.45 20.84
CA THR A 11 5.82 -29.61 19.38
C THR A 11 4.65 -28.80 18.85
N PHE A 12 3.53 -28.76 19.57
CA PHE A 12 2.36 -27.95 19.19
C PHE A 12 2.64 -26.43 19.23
N LEU A 13 3.41 -25.97 20.22
CA LEU A 13 3.83 -24.58 20.31
C LEU A 13 4.81 -24.19 19.19
N LEU A 14 5.70 -25.11 18.80
CA LEU A 14 6.66 -24.88 17.71
C LEU A 14 5.98 -24.76 16.34
N THR A 15 4.95 -25.56 16.08
CA THR A 15 4.21 -25.54 14.80
C THR A 15 3.33 -24.31 14.65
N LEU A 16 2.81 -23.74 15.75
CA LEU A 16 2.05 -22.48 15.71
C LEU A 16 2.92 -21.30 15.25
N GLY A 17 4.18 -21.24 15.68
CA GLY A 17 5.10 -20.14 15.33
C GLY A 17 5.51 -20.11 13.85
N ALA A 18 5.58 -21.27 13.19
CA ALA A 18 5.97 -21.36 11.79
C ALA A 18 4.89 -20.87 10.81
N SER A 19 3.62 -20.86 11.23
CA SER A 19 2.49 -20.39 10.39
C SER A 19 2.37 -18.86 10.33
N LEU A 20 3.16 -18.13 11.13
CA LEU A 20 3.19 -16.66 11.16
C LEU A 20 4.28 -16.08 10.24
N ALA A 21 4.65 -16.80 9.18
CA ALA A 21 5.48 -16.22 8.13
C ALA A 21 4.67 -15.12 7.42
N GLU A 22 4.97 -13.86 7.74
CA GLU A 22 4.33 -12.70 7.14
C GLU A 22 4.53 -12.74 5.61
N GLN A 23 3.43 -12.81 4.87
CA GLN A 23 3.49 -12.85 3.42
C GLN A 23 4.05 -11.52 2.92
N ARG A 24 5.22 -11.57 2.27
CA ARG A 24 5.82 -10.39 1.68
C ARG A 24 4.84 -9.79 0.65
N PRO A 25 4.39 -8.54 0.82
CA PRO A 25 3.46 -7.94 -0.11
C PRO A 25 4.13 -7.67 -1.46
N ASN A 26 3.35 -7.71 -2.53
CA ASN A 26 3.76 -7.19 -3.83
C ASN A 26 3.65 -5.66 -3.82
N ILE A 27 4.65 -4.98 -4.37
CA ILE A 27 4.65 -3.52 -4.49
C ILE A 27 4.41 -3.16 -5.96
N LEU A 28 3.28 -2.51 -6.24
CA LEU A 28 2.99 -1.92 -7.54
C LEU A 28 3.20 -0.41 -7.47
N PHE A 29 4.23 0.09 -8.15
CA PHE A 29 4.50 1.53 -8.26
C PHE A 29 3.98 2.05 -9.61
N ILE A 30 2.97 2.92 -9.56
CA ILE A 30 2.38 3.56 -10.74
C ILE A 30 2.88 5.00 -10.78
N TYR A 31 3.45 5.40 -11.91
CA TYR A 31 3.98 6.75 -12.13
C TYR A 31 3.41 7.34 -13.42
N THR A 32 2.94 8.58 -13.36
CA THR A 32 2.33 9.30 -14.48
C THR A 32 3.24 10.43 -14.94
N ASP A 33 3.25 10.72 -16.25
CA ASP A 33 4.00 11.85 -16.81
C ASP A 33 3.14 13.11 -16.84
N ASP A 34 3.71 14.25 -16.45
CA ASP A 34 3.07 15.58 -16.47
C ASP A 34 1.68 15.69 -15.79
N GLN A 35 1.38 14.81 -14.83
CA GLN A 35 0.08 14.84 -14.13
C GLN A 35 0.09 15.88 -13.01
N SER A 36 -0.78 16.89 -13.14
CA SER A 36 -1.08 17.82 -12.04
C SER A 36 -2.05 17.18 -11.04
N HIS A 37 -1.91 17.49 -9.74
CA HIS A 37 -2.92 17.12 -8.74
C HIS A 37 -4.34 17.62 -9.12
N ARG A 38 -4.43 18.72 -9.88
CA ARG A 38 -5.70 19.29 -10.35
C ARG A 38 -6.39 18.46 -11.44
N THR A 39 -5.71 17.44 -12.00
CA THR A 39 -6.27 16.49 -12.98
C THR A 39 -6.63 15.14 -12.35
N VAL A 40 -6.72 15.08 -11.02
CA VAL A 40 -7.20 13.91 -10.26
C VAL A 40 -8.39 14.34 -9.41
N SER A 41 -9.58 13.76 -9.64
CA SER A 41 -10.85 14.27 -9.10
C SER A 41 -11.00 14.17 -7.58
N CYS A 42 -10.19 13.36 -6.90
CA CYS A 42 -10.20 13.29 -5.44
C CYS A 42 -9.46 14.43 -4.72
N TYR A 43 -8.82 15.36 -5.44
CA TYR A 43 -8.23 16.58 -4.87
C TYR A 43 -9.20 17.75 -4.91
N ASP A 44 -9.14 18.59 -3.88
CA ASP A 44 -10.10 19.69 -3.69
C ASP A 44 -9.92 20.77 -4.78
N GLU A 45 -8.70 20.95 -5.30
CA GLU A 45 -8.38 21.89 -6.39
C GLU A 45 -8.58 21.31 -7.80
N ALA A 46 -9.18 20.12 -7.90
CA ALA A 46 -9.42 19.46 -9.18
C ALA A 46 -10.31 20.29 -10.10
N TYR A 47 -10.06 20.20 -11.40
CA TYR A 47 -10.95 20.83 -12.36
C TYR A 47 -12.34 20.15 -12.35
N PRO A 48 -13.45 20.91 -12.49
CA PRO A 48 -14.80 20.35 -12.37
C PRO A 48 -15.16 19.26 -13.38
N TRP A 49 -14.44 19.18 -14.50
CA TRP A 49 -14.67 18.24 -15.58
C TRP A 49 -13.85 16.94 -15.46
N VAL A 50 -12.91 16.87 -14.51
CA VAL A 50 -12.04 15.69 -14.32
C VAL A 50 -12.84 14.55 -13.71
N LYS A 51 -12.64 13.34 -14.23
CA LYS A 51 -13.21 12.10 -13.69
C LYS A 51 -12.15 11.02 -13.66
N THR A 52 -11.71 10.63 -12.46
CA THR A 52 -10.71 9.57 -12.25
C THR A 52 -11.20 8.49 -11.28
N PRO A 53 -12.33 7.80 -11.57
CA PRO A 53 -13.02 6.97 -10.59
C PRO A 53 -12.15 5.84 -9.99
N ASN A 54 -11.20 5.30 -10.76
CA ASN A 54 -10.29 4.26 -10.28
C ASN A 54 -9.21 4.82 -9.32
N ILE A 55 -8.70 6.02 -9.59
CA ILE A 55 -7.74 6.70 -8.71
C ILE A 55 -8.45 7.16 -7.44
N ASP A 56 -9.67 7.67 -7.57
CA ASP A 56 -10.50 8.09 -6.44
C ASP A 56 -10.84 6.90 -5.52
N ALA A 57 -11.17 5.74 -6.09
CA ALA A 57 -11.39 4.51 -5.34
C ALA A 57 -10.12 4.02 -4.62
N LEU A 58 -8.94 4.19 -5.23
CA LEU A 58 -7.66 3.88 -4.58
C LEU A 58 -7.40 4.82 -3.40
N ALA A 59 -7.61 6.13 -3.60
CA ALA A 59 -7.45 7.15 -2.57
C ALA A 59 -8.42 6.93 -1.38
N ALA A 60 -9.67 6.55 -1.65
CA ALA A 60 -10.67 6.31 -0.61
C ALA A 60 -10.39 5.07 0.26
N LYS A 61 -9.64 4.10 -0.26
CA LYS A 61 -9.27 2.86 0.45
C LYS A 61 -7.88 2.93 1.09
N GLY A 62 -7.14 4.01 0.86
CA GLY A 62 -5.74 4.14 1.23
C GLY A 62 -5.43 5.49 1.85
N VAL A 63 -4.19 5.93 1.64
CA VAL A 63 -3.72 7.24 2.09
C VAL A 63 -3.54 8.14 0.88
N ARG A 64 -4.12 9.34 0.94
CA ARG A 64 -3.93 10.40 -0.06
C ARG A 64 -3.10 11.51 0.56
N PHE A 65 -1.96 11.82 -0.04
CA PHE A 65 -1.11 12.93 0.37
C PHE A 65 -1.63 14.23 -0.24
N THR A 66 -1.95 15.24 0.57
CA THR A 66 -2.39 16.55 0.08
C THR A 66 -1.22 17.48 -0.26
N HIS A 67 -0.01 17.16 0.20
CA HIS A 67 1.20 17.96 0.04
C HIS A 67 2.38 17.06 -0.38
N ALA A 68 2.46 16.74 -1.67
CA ALA A 68 3.57 16.00 -2.27
C ALA A 68 4.30 16.89 -3.28
N TYR A 69 5.63 17.00 -3.14
CA TYR A 69 6.46 17.90 -3.93
C TYR A 69 7.39 17.11 -4.86
N ILE A 70 7.60 17.61 -6.07
CA ILE A 70 8.44 17.00 -7.11
C ILE A 70 9.49 17.99 -7.62
N GLY A 71 10.50 17.48 -8.34
CA GLY A 71 11.41 18.31 -9.10
C GLY A 71 10.70 19.03 -10.25
N THR A 72 11.30 20.11 -10.77
CA THR A 72 10.67 20.95 -11.81
C THR A 72 10.72 20.36 -13.22
N TRP A 73 11.43 19.24 -13.42
CA TRP A 73 11.65 18.62 -14.72
C TRP A 73 11.54 17.10 -14.63
N CYS A 74 11.02 16.46 -15.68
CA CYS A 74 10.76 15.02 -15.69
C CYS A 74 12.04 14.19 -15.46
N MET A 75 13.18 14.61 -16.04
CA MET A 75 14.46 13.89 -15.89
C MET A 75 14.99 13.88 -14.44
N PRO A 76 15.20 15.03 -13.75
CA PRO A 76 15.68 15.02 -12.37
C PRO A 76 14.61 14.60 -11.34
N SER A 77 13.33 14.54 -11.72
CA SER A 77 12.25 14.10 -10.82
C SER A 77 12.06 12.59 -10.77
N ARG A 78 12.55 11.83 -11.76
CA ARG A 78 12.50 10.37 -11.82
C ARG A 78 13.76 9.78 -11.20
#